data_AF-A0A5K6CMX5-F1
#
_entry.id   AF-A0A5K6CMX5-F1
#
_cell.length_a   1.000
_cell.length_b   1.000
_cell.length_c   1.000
_cell.angle_alpha   90.00
_cell.angle_beta   90.00
_cell.angle_gamma   90.00
#
_symmetry.space_group_name_H-M   'P 1'
#
loop_
_entity.id
_entity.type
_entity.pdbx_description
1 polymer ?
#
loop_
_entity_poly.entity_id
_entity_poly.type
_entity_poly.pdbx_seq_one_letter_code
_entity_poly.pdbx_strand_id
1 'polypeptide(L)'
;MIKQKNIIIGSATGYNADLISSFVYSLGKTDFDGILTLIIYKEQMTEFVNAFSDVKNFKIEFKVSTIGKFKSKSKYSGIYKYKFVKNIFKKIIDLTVNEEKPETKIKGLKITGYPHVSRFFEYKEIVENHPDASHVLLTDVRDVFFQSNPFKNLGKGLFVGMENPDFTIGTEQYNQKWILDAYGESFYNLAKDEQVSCSGVTIGDHESIKVYINKMIDEFCKQPYQKMSNRIYDQAMHNKLLITNELVEVTRCQPFESIIVTLGLYPIEQISINDQGFIINRNQEIIPIVHQHDRHPELIQLCDNYIGK
;
A
#
# COMPACT_ATOMS: atom_id res chain seq x y z
N MET A 1 -10.81 28.48 10.48
CA MET A 1 -10.31 27.11 10.64
C MET A 1 -9.11 26.95 9.72
N ILE A 2 -7.95 26.55 10.25
CA ILE A 2 -6.83 26.13 9.40
C ILE A 2 -7.31 24.88 8.67
N LYS A 3 -7.34 24.93 7.34
CA LYS A 3 -7.76 23.79 6.52
C LYS A 3 -6.77 22.66 6.77
N GLN A 4 -7.22 21.60 7.46
CA GLN A 4 -6.40 20.44 7.75
C GLN A 4 -5.99 19.78 6.44
N LYS A 5 -4.69 19.59 6.26
CA LYS A 5 -4.12 19.06 5.03
C LYS A 5 -4.01 17.56 5.14
N ASN A 6 -4.81 16.82 4.38
CA ASN A 6 -4.74 15.36 4.33
C ASN A 6 -3.90 14.91 3.13
N ILE A 7 -3.17 13.80 3.30
CA ILE A 7 -2.24 13.30 2.28
C ILE A 7 -2.52 11.85 1.97
N ILE A 8 -2.59 11.52 0.69
CA ILE A 8 -2.64 10.14 0.18
C ILE A 8 -1.31 9.85 -0.49
N ILE A 9 -0.67 8.73 -0.15
CA ILE A 9 0.64 8.34 -0.67
C ILE A 9 0.54 6.97 -1.31
N GLY A 10 0.80 6.91 -2.62
CA GLY A 10 0.72 5.68 -3.41
C GLY A 10 1.95 5.45 -4.27
N SER A 11 2.41 4.20 -4.38
CA SER A 11 3.53 3.85 -5.27
C SER A 11 3.04 3.33 -6.61
N ALA A 12 3.30 4.08 -7.67
CA ALA A 12 2.95 3.77 -9.05
C ALA A 12 4.19 3.43 -9.90
N THR A 13 5.30 3.07 -9.25
CA THR A 13 6.57 2.77 -9.93
C THR A 13 6.43 1.63 -10.94
N GLY A 14 6.72 1.92 -12.20
CA GLY A 14 6.64 0.95 -13.30
C GLY A 14 5.25 0.66 -13.85
N TYR A 15 4.19 1.34 -13.37
CA TYR A 15 2.87 1.31 -13.97
C TYR A 15 2.72 2.39 -15.05
N ASN A 16 1.86 2.15 -16.03
CA ASN A 16 1.40 3.23 -16.90
C ASN A 16 0.30 4.02 -16.17
N ALA A 17 0.11 5.29 -16.51
CA ALA A 17 -0.88 6.16 -15.88
C ALA A 17 -2.31 5.59 -16.02
N ASP A 18 -2.61 4.99 -17.17
CA ASP A 18 -3.91 4.35 -17.42
C ASP A 18 -4.24 3.24 -16.40
N LEU A 19 -3.23 2.48 -15.96
CA LEU A 19 -3.42 1.38 -15.00
C LEU A 19 -3.83 1.84 -13.59
N ILE A 20 -3.61 3.12 -13.27
CA ILE A 20 -4.01 3.71 -11.97
C ILE A 20 -5.09 4.78 -12.13
N SER A 21 -5.65 4.92 -13.33
CA SER A 21 -6.64 5.97 -13.65
C SER A 21 -7.89 5.84 -12.78
N SER A 22 -8.41 4.63 -12.58
CA SER A 22 -9.58 4.37 -11.73
C SER A 22 -9.35 4.84 -10.29
N PHE A 23 -8.13 4.68 -9.75
CA PHE A 23 -7.75 5.22 -8.45
C PHE A 23 -7.76 6.76 -8.41
N VAL A 24 -7.11 7.43 -9.38
CA VAL A 24 -6.99 8.90 -9.39
C VAL A 24 -8.34 9.57 -9.66
N TYR A 25 -9.08 9.09 -10.65
CA TYR A 25 -10.35 9.70 -11.05
C TYR A 25 -11.48 9.41 -10.06
N SER A 26 -11.50 8.23 -9.44
CA SER A 26 -12.48 7.96 -8.37
C SER A 26 -12.28 8.88 -7.17
N LEU A 27 -11.03 9.15 -6.78
CA LEU A 27 -10.70 10.18 -5.79
C LEU A 27 -11.20 11.56 -6.23
N GLY A 28 -11.06 11.89 -7.53
CA GLY A 28 -11.57 13.12 -8.13
C GLY A 28 -13.09 13.28 -8.10
N LYS A 29 -13.85 12.18 -7.96
CA LYS A 29 -15.31 12.24 -7.79
C LYS A 29 -15.73 12.52 -6.34
N THR A 30 -14.79 12.48 -5.39
CA THR A 30 -15.05 12.76 -3.97
C THR A 30 -14.86 14.26 -3.66
N ASP A 31 -15.16 14.67 -2.42
CA ASP A 31 -14.86 16.01 -1.91
C ASP A 31 -13.43 16.14 -1.33
N PHE A 32 -12.52 15.20 -1.65
CA PHE A 32 -11.12 15.28 -1.24
C PHE A 32 -10.41 16.48 -1.90
N ASP A 33 -9.76 17.30 -1.06
CA ASP A 33 -9.12 18.55 -1.45
C ASP A 33 -7.67 18.68 -0.94
N GLY A 34 -7.06 17.54 -0.58
CA GLY A 34 -5.72 17.44 -0.01
C GLY A 34 -4.61 17.25 -1.06
N ILE A 35 -3.60 16.48 -0.69
CA ILE A 35 -2.47 16.12 -1.57
C ILE A 35 -2.50 14.62 -1.88
N LEU A 36 -2.42 14.27 -3.15
CA LEU A 36 -2.05 12.93 -3.61
C LEU A 36 -0.58 12.93 -4.02
N THR A 37 0.28 12.25 -3.28
CA THR A 37 1.67 12.03 -3.65
C THR A 37 1.82 10.67 -4.35
N LEU A 38 2.16 10.69 -5.64
CA LEU A 38 2.46 9.51 -6.43
C LEU A 38 3.97 9.30 -6.52
N ILE A 39 4.44 8.14 -6.07
CA ILE A 39 5.82 7.72 -6.22
C ILE A 39 5.97 7.04 -7.59
N ILE A 40 6.80 7.62 -8.47
CA ILE A 40 6.97 7.18 -9.85
C ILE A 40 8.45 7.14 -10.25
N TYR A 41 8.79 6.45 -11.32
CA TYR A 41 10.10 6.62 -11.96
C TYR A 41 10.17 7.92 -12.75
N LYS A 42 11.38 8.48 -12.87
CA LYS A 42 11.64 9.74 -13.60
C LYS A 42 11.11 9.65 -15.04
N GLU A 43 11.25 8.48 -15.64
CA GLU A 43 10.86 8.16 -17.01
C GLU A 43 9.32 8.17 -17.20
N GLN A 44 8.54 8.03 -16.12
CA GLN A 44 7.07 8.10 -16.13
C GLN A 44 6.54 9.55 -16.00
N MET A 45 7.40 10.53 -15.69
CA MET A 45 6.97 11.89 -15.32
C MET A 45 6.09 12.56 -16.38
N THR A 46 6.52 12.58 -17.65
CA THR A 46 5.76 13.22 -18.73
C THR A 46 4.41 12.54 -18.95
N GLU A 47 4.37 11.21 -18.92
CA GLU A 47 3.13 10.44 -19.06
C GLU A 47 2.14 10.79 -17.95
N PHE A 48 2.56 10.73 -16.69
CA PHE A 48 1.69 10.97 -15.54
C PHE A 48 1.21 12.41 -15.42
N VAL A 49 2.09 13.38 -15.68
CA VAL A 49 1.72 14.81 -15.68
C VAL A 49 0.66 15.09 -16.74
N ASN A 50 0.82 14.54 -17.94
CA ASN A 50 -0.16 14.73 -19.01
C ASN A 50 -1.48 14.02 -18.70
N ALA A 51 -1.42 12.76 -18.26
CA ALA A 51 -2.58 11.92 -18.00
C ALA A 51 -3.51 12.50 -16.94
N PHE A 52 -2.98 13.13 -15.88
CA PHE A 52 -3.78 13.67 -14.77
C PHE A 52 -3.81 15.20 -14.74
N SER A 53 -3.51 15.85 -15.87
CA SER A 53 -3.47 17.31 -15.97
C SER A 53 -4.85 17.98 -15.80
N ASP A 54 -5.92 17.24 -16.05
CA ASP A 54 -7.32 17.65 -15.93
C ASP A 54 -7.84 17.58 -14.49
N VAL A 55 -7.16 16.86 -13.59
CA VAL A 55 -7.53 16.76 -12.17
C VAL A 55 -7.19 18.07 -11.45
N LYS A 56 -8.22 18.80 -10.99
CA LYS A 56 -8.07 20.10 -10.30
C LYS A 56 -8.52 20.12 -8.85
N ASN A 57 -9.22 19.06 -8.41
CA ASN A 57 -9.97 19.05 -7.15
C ASN A 57 -9.04 18.93 -5.94
N PHE A 58 -7.87 18.31 -6.14
CA PHE A 58 -6.80 18.16 -5.17
C PHE A 58 -5.44 18.33 -5.86
N LYS A 59 -4.38 18.50 -5.06
CA LYS A 59 -3.02 18.65 -5.59
C LYS A 59 -2.41 17.27 -5.85
N ILE A 60 -1.82 17.06 -7.02
CA ILE A 60 -0.99 15.89 -7.31
C ILE A 60 0.48 16.28 -7.22
N GLU A 61 1.24 15.54 -6.42
CA GLU A 61 2.69 15.65 -6.29
C GLU A 61 3.37 14.37 -6.77
N PHE A 62 4.50 14.51 -7.46
CA PHE A 62 5.27 13.38 -7.96
C PHE A 62 6.60 13.26 -7.19
N LYS A 63 6.77 12.16 -6.46
CA LYS A 63 8.05 11.78 -5.84
C LYS A 63 8.78 10.86 -6.80
N VAL A 64 9.92 11.31 -7.32
CA VAL A 64 10.76 10.47 -8.18
C VAL A 64 11.48 9.43 -7.33
N SER A 65 11.18 8.16 -7.61
CA SER A 65 11.85 7.01 -7.02
C SER A 65 13.11 6.64 -7.77
N THR A 66 14.14 6.30 -7.00
CA THR A 66 15.34 5.63 -7.51
C THR A 66 15.34 4.14 -7.16
N ILE A 67 14.33 3.65 -6.44
CA ILE A 67 14.32 2.32 -5.84
C ILE A 67 13.72 1.26 -6.76
N GLY A 68 14.23 0.03 -6.72
CA GLY A 68 13.65 -1.10 -7.45
C GLY A 68 13.88 -1.05 -8.96
N LYS A 69 14.61 -0.05 -9.46
CA LYS A 69 15.02 0.07 -10.88
C LYS A 69 15.64 -1.22 -11.39
N PHE A 70 16.36 -1.97 -10.54
CA PHE A 70 17.01 -3.24 -10.91
C PHE A 70 16.11 -4.49 -10.87
N LYS A 71 14.88 -4.42 -10.35
CA LYS A 71 13.96 -5.58 -10.26
C LYS A 71 12.65 -5.49 -11.04
N SER A 72 12.12 -4.29 -11.31
CA SER A 72 10.89 -4.11 -12.10
C SER A 72 11.04 -4.49 -13.59
N LYS A 73 10.26 -5.47 -14.08
CA LYS A 73 10.18 -5.82 -15.51
C LYS A 73 9.64 -4.69 -16.41
N SER A 74 9.35 -3.49 -15.88
CA SER A 74 8.78 -2.41 -16.67
C SER A 74 9.79 -1.87 -17.70
N LYS A 75 9.27 -1.31 -18.78
CA LYS A 75 10.03 -0.73 -19.91
C LYS A 75 11.02 0.39 -19.50
N TYR A 76 10.98 0.84 -18.25
CA TYR A 76 11.64 2.05 -17.74
C TYR A 76 13.04 1.84 -17.15
N SER A 77 13.73 0.78 -17.55
CA SER A 77 15.04 0.45 -17.00
C SER A 77 15.99 -0.10 -18.07
N GLY A 78 16.79 0.79 -18.65
CA GLY A 78 17.74 0.49 -19.74
C GLY A 78 18.87 -0.51 -19.41
N ILE A 79 19.05 -0.89 -18.15
CA ILE A 79 20.06 -1.87 -17.72
C ILE A 79 19.57 -3.33 -17.94
N TYR A 80 18.30 -3.54 -18.31
CA TYR A 80 17.67 -4.86 -18.46
C TYR A 80 18.17 -5.64 -19.67
N LYS A 81 18.85 -4.99 -20.60
CA LYS A 81 19.55 -5.67 -21.71
C LYS A 81 20.65 -6.63 -21.23
N TYR A 82 21.20 -6.43 -20.02
CA TYR A 82 22.40 -7.14 -19.57
C TYR A 82 22.18 -7.87 -18.24
N LYS A 83 21.41 -8.96 -18.27
CA LYS A 83 21.12 -9.84 -17.12
C LYS A 83 22.38 -10.22 -16.31
N PHE A 84 23.52 -10.36 -16.99
CA PHE A 84 24.82 -10.63 -16.39
C PHE A 84 25.34 -9.49 -15.50
N VAL A 85 25.27 -8.24 -15.99
CA VAL A 85 25.70 -7.04 -15.24
C VAL A 85 24.86 -6.87 -13.98
N LYS A 86 23.53 -7.06 -14.08
CA LYS A 86 22.63 -7.06 -12.93
C LYS A 86 23.04 -8.07 -11.84
N ASN A 87 23.38 -9.30 -12.25
CA ASN A 87 23.78 -10.34 -11.29
C ASN A 87 25.11 -10.02 -10.61
N ILE A 88 26.06 -9.40 -11.33
CA ILE A 88 27.32 -8.92 -10.74
C ILE A 88 27.05 -7.81 -9.72
N PHE A 89 26.32 -6.77 -10.09
CA PHE A 89 26.00 -5.67 -9.17
C PHE A 89 25.25 -6.16 -7.93
N LYS A 90 24.29 -7.07 -8.11
CA LYS A 90 23.59 -7.69 -6.98
C LYS A 90 24.57 -8.41 -6.04
N LYS A 91 25.46 -9.26 -6.57
CA LYS A 91 26.48 -9.95 -5.75
C LYS A 91 27.40 -8.97 -5.02
N ILE A 92 27.82 -7.89 -5.68
CA ILE A 92 28.64 -6.85 -5.05
C ILE A 92 27.89 -6.22 -3.88
N ILE A 93 26.64 -5.79 -4.09
CA ILE A 93 25.82 -5.20 -3.02
C ILE A 93 25.65 -6.19 -1.88
N ASP A 94 25.29 -7.44 -2.20
CA ASP A 94 25.09 -8.51 -1.22
C ASP A 94 26.34 -8.77 -0.36
N LEU A 95 27.56 -8.61 -0.91
CA LEU A 95 28.83 -8.72 -0.17
C LEU A 95 29.16 -7.47 0.66
N THR A 96 28.62 -6.31 0.30
CA THR A 96 28.89 -5.04 0.98
C THR A 96 27.89 -4.70 2.09
N VAL A 97 26.72 -5.32 2.09
CA VAL A 97 25.71 -5.12 3.13
C VAL A 97 26.20 -5.75 4.42
N ASN A 98 26.35 -4.94 5.47
CA ASN A 98 26.67 -5.41 6.81
C ASN A 98 25.37 -5.50 7.63
N GLU A 99 25.02 -6.71 8.03
CA GLU A 99 23.79 -6.99 8.79
C GLU A 99 23.80 -6.39 10.20
N GLU A 100 24.98 -6.18 10.80
CA GLU A 100 25.12 -5.53 12.11
C GLU A 100 24.96 -4.01 12.03
N LYS A 101 25.03 -3.42 10.83
CA LYS A 101 24.91 -1.97 10.59
C LYS A 101 23.64 -1.65 9.79
N PRO A 102 22.52 -1.29 10.46
CA PRO A 102 21.23 -1.03 9.83
C PRO A 102 21.28 -0.04 8.65
N GLU A 103 22.10 1.00 8.75
CA GLU A 103 22.25 2.00 7.69
C GLU A 103 22.74 1.39 6.36
N THR A 104 23.66 0.43 6.42
CA THR A 104 24.19 -0.22 5.21
C THR A 104 23.15 -1.12 4.56
N LYS A 105 22.36 -1.80 5.39
CA LYS A 105 21.22 -2.61 4.96
C LYS A 105 20.12 -1.77 4.33
N ILE A 106 19.76 -0.64 4.94
CA ILE A 106 18.79 0.31 4.37
C ILE A 106 19.27 0.79 3.00
N LYS A 107 20.54 1.18 2.87
CA LYS A 107 21.13 1.56 1.57
C LYS A 107 21.04 0.43 0.56
N GLY A 108 21.34 -0.81 0.95
CA GLY A 108 21.19 -1.99 0.09
C GLY A 108 19.74 -2.21 -0.36
N LEU A 109 18.79 -2.21 0.58
CA LEU A 109 17.36 -2.39 0.30
C LEU A 109 16.77 -1.27 -0.58
N LYS A 110 17.22 -0.03 -0.43
CA LYS A 110 16.88 1.08 -1.33
C LYS A 110 17.36 0.87 -2.78
N ILE A 111 18.27 -0.07 -3.04
CA ILE A 111 18.78 -0.35 -4.39
C ILE A 111 18.19 -1.66 -4.94
N THR A 112 18.21 -2.72 -4.13
CA THR A 112 17.91 -4.10 -4.57
C THR A 112 16.57 -4.64 -4.07
N GLY A 113 15.94 -3.97 -3.10
CA GLY A 113 14.68 -4.37 -2.51
C GLY A 113 13.52 -4.36 -3.52
N TYR A 114 12.48 -5.14 -3.22
CA TYR A 114 11.23 -5.05 -3.98
C TYR A 114 10.50 -3.74 -3.66
N PRO A 115 9.76 -3.18 -4.64
CA PRO A 115 8.96 -1.97 -4.45
C PRO A 115 8.13 -1.96 -3.15
N HIS A 116 7.53 -3.10 -2.78
CA HIS A 116 6.71 -3.26 -1.57
C HIS A 116 7.43 -3.01 -0.25
N VAL A 117 8.72 -3.34 -0.17
CA VAL A 117 9.56 -3.09 1.02
C VAL A 117 10.11 -1.68 0.97
N SER A 118 10.61 -1.29 -0.20
CA SER A 118 11.29 -0.01 -0.36
C SER A 118 10.39 1.21 -0.27
N ARG A 119 9.11 1.07 -0.66
CA ARG A 119 8.14 2.16 -0.61
C ARG A 119 8.00 2.75 0.80
N PHE A 120 8.23 1.97 1.86
CA PHE A 120 8.18 2.47 3.23
C PHE A 120 9.27 3.51 3.54
N PHE A 121 10.45 3.41 2.92
CA PHE A 121 11.46 4.46 3.07
C PHE A 121 11.04 5.76 2.38
N GLU A 122 10.32 5.67 1.26
CA GLU A 122 9.81 6.83 0.55
C GLU A 122 8.57 7.41 1.24
N TYR A 123 7.71 6.57 1.82
CA TYR A 123 6.63 6.98 2.70
C TYR A 123 7.18 7.79 3.88
N LYS A 124 8.25 7.32 4.52
CA LYS A 124 8.93 8.06 5.59
C LYS A 124 9.37 9.44 5.14
N GLU A 125 10.10 9.52 4.03
CA GLU A 125 10.56 10.80 3.48
C GLU A 125 9.39 11.75 3.14
N ILE A 126 8.28 11.24 2.59
CA ILE A 126 7.11 12.05 2.24
C ILE A 126 6.40 12.57 3.48
N VAL A 127 6.16 11.71 4.47
CA VAL A 127 5.51 12.07 5.75
C VAL A 127 6.34 13.09 6.53
N GLU A 128 7.67 12.93 6.56
CA GLU A 128 8.58 13.88 7.22
C GLU A 128 8.63 15.25 6.51
N ASN A 129 8.45 15.29 5.19
CA ASN A 129 8.37 16.54 4.42
C ASN A 129 7.00 17.23 4.53
N HIS A 130 6.03 16.60 5.19
CA HIS A 130 4.68 17.13 5.42
C HIS A 130 4.31 17.10 6.91
N PRO A 131 5.05 17.81 7.78
CA PRO A 131 4.79 17.82 9.23
C PRO A 131 3.47 18.52 9.59
N ASP A 132 2.86 19.23 8.65
CA ASP A 132 1.59 19.95 8.79
C ASP A 132 0.37 19.10 8.42
N ALA A 133 0.58 17.86 7.95
CA ALA A 133 -0.54 17.00 7.58
C ALA A 133 -1.30 16.53 8.82
N SER A 134 -2.63 16.53 8.74
CA SER A 134 -3.50 16.02 9.81
C SER A 134 -3.53 14.50 9.78
N HIS A 135 -3.86 13.96 8.60
CA HIS A 135 -3.98 12.52 8.38
C HIS A 135 -3.26 12.11 7.10
N VAL A 136 -2.81 10.86 7.10
CA VAL A 136 -2.10 10.24 5.99
C VAL A 136 -2.74 8.90 5.66
N LEU A 137 -2.97 8.65 4.37
CA LEU A 137 -3.36 7.36 3.82
C LEU A 137 -2.18 6.79 3.01
N LEU A 138 -1.67 5.64 3.44
CA LEU A 138 -0.76 4.80 2.66
C LEU A 138 -1.60 3.79 1.88
N THR A 139 -1.41 3.71 0.57
CA THR A 139 -2.30 2.92 -0.28
C THR A 139 -1.59 2.27 -1.47
N ASP A 140 -2.07 1.10 -1.86
CA ASP A 140 -1.93 0.59 -3.21
C ASP A 140 -2.72 1.49 -4.17
N VAL A 141 -2.31 1.53 -5.44
CA VAL A 141 -2.88 2.46 -6.45
C VAL A 141 -3.53 1.74 -7.64
N ARG A 142 -3.24 0.45 -7.82
CA ARG A 142 -3.79 -0.32 -8.94
C ARG A 142 -5.19 -0.84 -8.61
N ASP A 143 -5.35 -1.35 -7.39
CA ASP A 143 -6.53 -2.08 -6.97
C ASP A 143 -7.27 -1.40 -5.82
N VAL A 144 -7.09 -0.08 -5.68
CA VAL A 144 -7.86 0.76 -4.74
C VAL A 144 -8.76 1.71 -5.52
N PHE A 145 -9.97 1.90 -4.99
CA PHE A 145 -11.00 2.74 -5.56
C PHE A 145 -11.73 3.51 -4.45
N PHE A 146 -12.07 4.78 -4.70
CA PHE A 146 -12.73 5.65 -3.73
C PHE A 146 -14.18 5.92 -4.12
N GLN A 147 -15.10 5.66 -3.20
CA GLN A 147 -16.52 6.00 -3.39
C GLN A 147 -16.91 7.28 -2.64
N SER A 148 -16.12 7.68 -1.64
CA SER A 148 -16.25 8.95 -0.93
C SER A 148 -14.89 9.37 -0.35
N ASN A 149 -14.83 10.56 0.25
CA ASN A 149 -13.58 11.04 0.84
C ASN A 149 -13.12 10.15 2.01
N PRO A 150 -11.89 9.61 1.94
CA PRO A 150 -11.39 8.63 2.91
C PRO A 150 -11.10 9.22 4.29
N PHE A 151 -11.06 10.55 4.43
CA PHE A 151 -10.76 11.24 5.68
C PHE A 151 -12.00 11.80 6.39
N LYS A 152 -13.20 11.59 5.84
CA LYS A 152 -14.44 12.11 6.43
C LYS A 152 -14.68 11.48 7.81
N ASN A 153 -14.82 12.32 8.84
CA ASN A 153 -15.05 11.92 10.24
C ASN A 153 -13.97 10.97 10.83
N LEU A 154 -12.73 11.04 10.32
CA LEU A 154 -11.66 10.18 10.80
C LEU A 154 -11.09 10.67 12.14
N GLY A 155 -11.05 9.80 13.14
CA GLY A 155 -10.47 10.06 14.45
C GLY A 155 -8.93 10.04 14.46
N LYS A 156 -8.35 10.04 15.66
CA LYS A 156 -6.94 9.71 15.87
C LYS A 156 -6.73 8.19 15.85
N GLY A 157 -5.48 7.77 15.74
CA GLY A 157 -5.07 6.39 15.69
C GLY A 157 -4.82 5.89 14.28
N LEU A 158 -4.54 4.59 14.19
CA LEU A 158 -4.31 3.87 12.95
C LEU A 158 -5.56 3.07 12.57
N PHE A 159 -5.92 3.06 11.31
CA PHE A 159 -7.03 2.30 10.75
C PHE A 159 -6.46 1.37 9.67
N VAL A 160 -6.66 0.07 9.85
CA VAL A 160 -6.10 -0.99 8.99
C VAL A 160 -7.23 -1.85 8.42
N GLY A 161 -7.16 -2.20 7.15
CA GLY A 161 -8.18 -3.03 6.50
C GLY A 161 -8.03 -4.51 6.87
N MET A 162 -9.08 -5.10 7.44
CA MET A 162 -9.13 -6.54 7.67
C MET A 162 -9.63 -7.27 6.42
N GLU A 163 -9.14 -8.47 6.17
CA GLU A 163 -9.67 -9.34 5.10
C GLU A 163 -10.92 -10.11 5.58
N ASN A 164 -11.45 -11.02 4.78
CA ASN A 164 -12.64 -11.80 5.12
C ASN A 164 -12.45 -12.57 6.45
N PRO A 165 -13.34 -12.39 7.46
CA PRO A 165 -13.22 -13.05 8.77
C PRO A 165 -13.38 -14.58 8.72
N ASP A 166 -13.88 -15.15 7.62
CA ASP A 166 -13.92 -16.60 7.40
C ASP A 166 -12.51 -17.19 7.16
N PHE A 167 -11.51 -16.33 6.95
CA PHE A 167 -10.13 -16.70 6.71
C PHE A 167 -9.21 -16.21 7.83
N THR A 168 -8.27 -17.08 8.21
CA THR A 168 -7.20 -16.78 9.16
C THR A 168 -5.86 -16.92 8.46
N ILE A 169 -4.79 -16.51 9.14
CA ILE A 169 -3.42 -16.74 8.67
C ILE A 169 -3.15 -18.22 8.38
N GLY A 170 -3.78 -19.14 9.10
CA GLY A 170 -3.62 -20.59 8.92
C GLY A 170 -4.41 -21.17 7.76
N THR A 171 -5.49 -20.51 7.32
CA THR A 171 -6.36 -21.00 6.22
C THR A 171 -6.11 -20.30 4.89
N GLU A 172 -5.51 -19.10 4.90
CA GLU A 172 -5.08 -18.39 3.69
C GLU A 172 -3.62 -18.74 3.34
N GLN A 173 -3.42 -19.41 2.19
CA GLN A 173 -2.14 -20.04 1.82
C GLN A 173 -0.99 -19.06 1.65
N TYR A 174 -1.23 -17.85 1.14
CA TYR A 174 -0.16 -16.87 0.93
C TYR A 174 0.35 -16.32 2.27
N ASN A 175 -0.55 -15.92 3.16
CA ASN A 175 -0.25 -15.42 4.50
C ASN A 175 0.41 -16.51 5.35
N GLN A 176 -0.10 -17.74 5.33
CA GLN A 176 0.55 -18.89 5.98
C GLN A 176 2.02 -19.00 5.56
N LYS A 177 2.27 -19.01 4.25
CA LYS A 177 3.61 -19.14 3.68
C LYS A 177 4.49 -17.96 4.05
N TRP A 178 3.99 -16.72 3.97
CA TRP A 178 4.77 -15.55 4.29
C TRP A 178 5.15 -15.50 5.78
N ILE A 179 4.24 -15.87 6.68
CA ILE A 179 4.50 -15.91 8.13
C ILE A 179 5.51 -17.00 8.48
N LEU A 180 5.32 -18.23 7.98
CA LEU A 180 6.27 -19.33 8.20
C LEU A 180 7.66 -19.00 7.68
N ASP A 181 7.73 -18.45 6.47
CA ASP A 181 9.00 -18.07 5.86
C ASP A 181 9.64 -16.92 6.65
N ALA A 182 8.89 -15.86 7.00
CA ALA A 182 9.39 -14.68 7.72
C ALA A 182 9.82 -14.96 9.17
N TYR A 183 9.03 -15.72 9.93
CA TYR A 183 9.12 -15.80 11.38
C TYR A 183 9.18 -17.24 11.95
N GLY A 184 9.06 -18.26 11.10
CA GLY A 184 9.17 -19.66 11.50
C GLY A 184 7.93 -20.23 12.18
N GLU A 185 7.98 -21.52 12.50
CA GLU A 185 6.85 -22.29 13.04
C GLU A 185 6.36 -21.80 14.40
N SER A 186 7.27 -21.34 15.27
CA SER A 186 6.91 -20.86 16.61
C SER A 186 5.93 -19.69 16.54
N PHE A 187 6.27 -18.66 15.74
CA PHE A 187 5.37 -17.51 15.56
C PHE A 187 4.13 -17.88 14.74
N TYR A 188 4.26 -18.74 13.73
CA TYR A 188 3.10 -19.23 13.00
C TYR A 188 2.06 -19.89 13.92
N ASN A 189 2.48 -20.75 14.85
CA ASN A 189 1.57 -21.41 15.79
C ASN A 189 0.84 -20.43 16.71
N LEU A 190 1.44 -19.27 17.01
CA LEU A 190 0.80 -18.16 17.73
C LEU A 190 -0.21 -17.40 16.84
N ALA A 191 0.11 -17.23 15.56
CA ALA A 191 -0.62 -16.35 14.65
C ALA A 191 -1.70 -17.04 13.79
N LYS A 192 -1.65 -18.36 13.63
CA LYS A 192 -2.46 -19.10 12.64
C LYS A 192 -3.98 -18.93 12.78
N ASP A 193 -4.47 -18.63 13.97
CA ASP A 193 -5.91 -18.49 14.25
C ASP A 193 -6.36 -17.02 14.18
N GLU A 194 -5.43 -16.07 13.96
CA GLU A 194 -5.73 -14.65 13.81
C GLU A 194 -6.26 -14.35 12.40
N GLN A 195 -7.22 -13.42 12.33
CA GLN A 195 -7.71 -12.87 11.08
C GLN A 195 -6.61 -12.10 10.35
N VAL A 196 -6.57 -12.23 9.02
CA VAL A 196 -5.61 -11.51 8.19
C VAL A 196 -5.97 -10.02 8.10
N SER A 197 -4.98 -9.16 8.31
CA SER A 197 -5.04 -7.73 7.99
C SER A 197 -4.24 -7.44 6.71
N CYS A 198 -4.82 -6.69 5.78
CA CYS A 198 -4.19 -6.36 4.52
C CYS A 198 -3.41 -5.05 4.62
N SER A 199 -2.11 -5.09 4.33
CA SER A 199 -1.24 -3.91 4.41
C SER A 199 -1.36 -2.95 3.22
N GLY A 200 -2.24 -3.24 2.26
CA GLY A 200 -2.40 -2.45 1.04
C GLY A 200 -3.11 -1.11 1.26
N VAL A 201 -3.86 -0.97 2.35
CA VAL A 201 -4.50 0.30 2.77
C VAL A 201 -4.28 0.48 4.27
N THR A 202 -3.68 1.60 4.65
CA THR A 202 -3.48 1.97 6.05
C THR A 202 -3.62 3.48 6.19
N ILE A 203 -4.55 3.95 7.01
CA ILE A 203 -4.87 5.37 7.17
C ILE A 203 -4.84 5.75 8.64
N GLY A 204 -4.44 6.97 8.97
CA GLY A 204 -4.40 7.41 10.36
C GLY A 204 -3.97 8.86 10.48
N ASP A 205 -3.95 9.37 11.71
CA ASP A 205 -3.31 10.66 11.97
C ASP A 205 -1.79 10.58 11.68
N HIS A 206 -1.18 11.74 11.45
CA HIS A 206 0.23 11.84 11.03
C HIS A 206 1.19 11.10 11.97
N GLU A 207 1.03 11.22 13.29
CA GLU A 207 1.95 10.59 14.23
C GLU A 207 1.74 9.06 14.26
N SER A 208 0.49 8.58 14.22
CA SER A 208 0.19 7.15 14.12
C SER A 208 0.81 6.52 12.87
N ILE A 209 0.72 7.19 11.73
CA ILE A 209 1.31 6.71 10.46
C ILE A 209 2.84 6.73 10.51
N LYS A 210 3.44 7.77 11.08
CA LYS A 210 4.88 7.87 11.27
C LYS A 210 5.42 6.74 12.18
N VAL A 211 4.72 6.44 13.27
CA VAL A 211 5.06 5.29 14.14
C VAL A 211 4.95 3.98 13.38
N TYR A 212 3.85 3.77 12.64
CA TYR A 212 3.65 2.58 11.81
C TYR A 212 4.77 2.38 10.78
N ILE A 213 5.14 3.42 10.04
CA ILE A 213 6.22 3.36 9.04
C ILE A 213 7.55 2.97 9.70
N ASN A 214 7.90 3.58 10.85
CA ASN A 214 9.13 3.25 11.55
C ASN A 214 9.13 1.79 12.03
N LYS A 215 8.01 1.29 12.59
CA LYS A 215 7.89 -0.11 13.00
C LYS A 215 8.04 -1.09 11.83
N MET A 216 7.45 -0.80 10.68
CA MET A 216 7.62 -1.60 9.47
C MET A 216 9.09 -1.61 9.00
N ILE A 217 9.75 -0.44 8.99
CA ILE A 217 11.17 -0.32 8.66
C ILE A 217 12.05 -1.11 9.63
N ASP A 218 11.76 -1.07 10.92
CA ASP A 218 12.49 -1.82 11.93
C ASP A 218 12.34 -3.34 11.71
N GLU A 219 11.13 -3.82 11.40
CA GLU A 219 10.90 -5.23 11.06
C GLU A 219 11.65 -5.65 9.77
N PHE A 220 11.67 -4.80 8.74
CA PHE A 220 12.50 -5.06 7.55
C PHE A 220 13.99 -5.17 7.90
N CYS A 221 14.46 -4.36 8.85
CA CYS A 221 15.85 -4.37 9.28
C CYS A 221 16.21 -5.58 10.16
N LYS A 222 15.24 -6.22 10.84
CA LYS A 222 15.46 -7.45 11.61
C LYS A 222 15.62 -8.69 10.72
N GLN A 223 14.98 -8.72 9.56
CA GLN A 223 15.05 -9.87 8.64
C GLN A 223 16.33 -9.86 7.79
N PRO A 224 16.98 -11.00 7.50
CA PRO A 224 18.19 -11.04 6.68
C PRO A 224 18.03 -10.28 5.34
N TYR A 225 19.02 -9.49 4.96
CA TYR A 225 18.99 -8.69 3.74
C TYR A 225 18.76 -9.54 2.49
N GLN A 226 19.34 -10.74 2.39
CA GLN A 226 19.11 -11.63 1.24
C GLN A 226 17.64 -12.05 1.11
N LYS A 227 16.95 -12.21 2.24
CA LYS A 227 15.54 -12.56 2.29
C LYS A 227 14.67 -11.35 1.89
N MET A 228 14.94 -10.19 2.50
CA MET A 228 14.23 -8.95 2.21
C MET A 228 14.46 -8.38 0.80
N SER A 229 15.64 -8.60 0.25
CA SER A 229 15.93 -8.21 -1.13
C SER A 229 15.20 -9.11 -2.12
N ASN A 230 14.83 -10.35 -1.78
CA ASN A 230 14.32 -11.34 -2.72
C ASN A 230 12.84 -11.72 -2.57
N ARG A 231 12.15 -11.19 -1.57
CA ARG A 231 10.78 -11.57 -1.22
C ARG A 231 9.97 -10.34 -0.79
N ILE A 232 8.66 -10.51 -0.73
CA ILE A 232 7.70 -9.48 -0.34
C ILE A 232 7.02 -9.98 0.95
N TYR A 233 7.24 -9.29 2.06
CA TYR A 233 6.75 -9.68 3.39
C TYR A 233 6.11 -8.52 4.15
N ASP A 234 5.82 -7.39 3.49
CA ASP A 234 5.15 -6.26 4.12
C ASP A 234 3.84 -6.69 4.79
N GLN A 235 3.04 -7.54 4.14
CA GLN A 235 1.83 -8.11 4.75
C GLN A 235 2.14 -9.00 5.98
N ALA A 236 3.17 -9.84 5.94
CA ALA A 236 3.56 -10.67 7.09
C ALA A 236 4.04 -9.83 8.29
N MET A 237 4.82 -8.78 8.04
CA MET A 237 5.32 -7.88 9.08
C MET A 237 4.21 -7.01 9.66
N HIS A 238 3.33 -6.51 8.80
CA HIS A 238 2.13 -5.80 9.21
C HIS A 238 1.27 -6.66 10.16
N ASN A 239 0.97 -7.90 9.77
CA ASN A 239 0.21 -8.83 10.62
C ASN A 239 0.96 -9.15 11.91
N LYS A 240 2.28 -9.38 11.86
CA LYS A 240 3.07 -9.62 13.08
C LYS A 240 2.93 -8.47 14.07
N LEU A 241 3.13 -7.23 13.61
CA LEU A 241 3.04 -6.04 14.47
C LEU A 241 1.64 -5.85 15.07
N LEU A 242 0.59 -6.19 14.31
CA LEU A 242 -0.79 -6.12 14.77
C LEU A 242 -1.10 -7.20 15.83
N ILE A 243 -0.64 -8.43 15.62
CA ILE A 243 -0.86 -9.58 16.51
C ILE A 243 -0.09 -9.43 17.82
N THR A 244 1.14 -8.90 17.76
CA THR A 244 1.95 -8.66 18.96
C THR A 244 1.65 -7.34 19.67
N ASN A 245 0.62 -6.60 19.21
CA ASN A 245 0.21 -5.30 19.77
C ASN A 245 1.36 -4.28 19.82
N GLU A 246 2.23 -4.29 18.81
CA GLU A 246 3.33 -3.33 18.69
C GLU A 246 2.92 -2.02 17.99
N LEU A 247 1.69 -1.95 17.52
CA LEU A 247 1.02 -0.76 17.00
C LEU A 247 0.02 -0.25 18.06
N VAL A 248 -0.04 1.06 18.25
CA VAL A 248 -0.84 1.71 19.31
C VAL A 248 -2.07 2.37 18.67
N GLU A 249 -3.21 2.38 19.39
CA GLU A 249 -4.48 2.99 18.95
C GLU A 249 -4.96 2.50 17.56
N VAL A 250 -4.98 1.17 17.36
CA VAL A 250 -5.40 0.56 16.09
C VAL A 250 -6.90 0.25 16.08
N THR A 251 -7.60 0.79 15.09
CA THR A 251 -8.93 0.36 14.65
C THR A 251 -8.78 -0.66 13.53
N ARG A 252 -9.25 -1.89 13.77
CA ARG A 252 -9.33 -2.95 12.76
C ARG A 252 -10.61 -2.75 11.94
N CYS A 253 -10.48 -2.20 10.73
CA CYS A 253 -11.62 -1.93 9.85
C CYS A 253 -12.15 -3.25 9.27
N GLN A 254 -13.24 -3.75 9.86
CA GLN A 254 -13.89 -4.97 9.37
C GLN A 254 -14.62 -4.71 8.04
N PRO A 255 -14.51 -5.62 7.06
CA PRO A 255 -15.25 -5.53 5.80
C PRO A 255 -16.75 -5.33 6.04
N PHE A 256 -17.38 -4.45 5.26
CA PHE A 256 -18.81 -4.14 5.34
C PHE A 256 -19.31 -3.59 6.70
N GLU A 257 -18.40 -3.14 7.56
CA GLU A 257 -18.73 -2.49 8.84
C GLU A 257 -18.00 -1.16 9.02
N SER A 258 -16.90 -0.95 8.30
CA SER A 258 -15.97 0.16 8.50
C SER A 258 -15.71 0.95 7.21
N ILE A 259 -14.80 1.91 7.28
CA ILE A 259 -14.45 2.81 6.17
C ILE A 259 -13.59 2.17 5.06
N ILE A 260 -13.04 0.99 5.32
CA ILE A 260 -12.22 0.20 4.38
C ILE A 260 -12.93 -1.14 4.16
N VAL A 261 -13.02 -1.58 2.91
CA VAL A 261 -13.41 -2.95 2.57
C VAL A 261 -12.33 -3.58 1.68
N THR A 262 -11.80 -4.73 2.11
CA THR A 262 -10.83 -5.52 1.35
C THR A 262 -11.52 -6.75 0.77
N LEU A 263 -11.61 -6.83 -0.55
CA LEU A 263 -12.50 -7.74 -1.26
C LEU A 263 -11.84 -9.02 -1.81
N GLY A 264 -10.52 -9.18 -1.69
CA GLY A 264 -9.80 -10.24 -2.40
C GLY A 264 -10.16 -11.67 -1.98
N LEU A 265 -10.74 -11.86 -0.78
CA LEU A 265 -11.23 -13.14 -0.27
C LEU A 265 -12.76 -13.24 -0.20
N TYR A 266 -13.47 -12.30 -0.81
CA TYR A 266 -14.93 -12.35 -0.92
C TYR A 266 -15.32 -12.82 -2.31
N PRO A 267 -16.24 -13.78 -2.46
CA PRO A 267 -16.89 -14.05 -3.74
C PRO A 267 -17.87 -12.91 -4.07
N ILE A 268 -18.11 -12.65 -5.37
CA ILE A 268 -18.90 -11.49 -5.83
C ILE A 268 -20.33 -11.49 -5.24
N GLU A 269 -20.91 -12.67 -5.00
CA GLU A 269 -22.26 -12.83 -4.45
C GLU A 269 -22.39 -12.34 -2.99
N GLN A 270 -21.27 -12.20 -2.28
CA GLN A 270 -21.23 -11.66 -0.92
C GLN A 270 -20.99 -10.14 -0.90
N ILE A 271 -20.77 -9.51 -2.05
CA ILE A 271 -20.49 -8.08 -2.16
C ILE A 271 -21.80 -7.34 -2.42
N SER A 272 -22.23 -6.55 -1.45
CA SER A 272 -23.46 -5.76 -1.59
C SER A 272 -23.19 -4.48 -2.38
N ILE A 273 -23.92 -4.32 -3.49
CA ILE A 273 -23.86 -3.15 -4.38
C ILE A 273 -25.27 -2.55 -4.47
N ASN A 274 -25.40 -1.24 -4.32
CA ASN A 274 -26.69 -0.55 -4.44
C ASN A 274 -27.05 -0.24 -5.91
N ASP A 275 -28.27 0.26 -6.14
CA ASP A 275 -28.78 0.58 -7.49
C ASP A 275 -27.96 1.65 -8.24
N GLN A 276 -27.13 2.41 -7.53
CA GLN A 276 -26.25 3.42 -8.09
C GLN A 276 -24.85 2.88 -8.45
N GLY A 277 -24.59 1.59 -8.20
CA GLY A 277 -23.30 0.98 -8.42
C GLY A 277 -22.28 1.30 -7.33
N PHE A 278 -22.68 1.52 -6.08
CA PHE A 278 -21.75 1.65 -4.95
C PHE A 278 -21.76 0.42 -4.07
N ILE A 279 -20.56 0.00 -3.64
CA ILE A 279 -20.38 -1.01 -2.61
C ILE A 279 -20.79 -0.43 -1.26
N ILE A 280 -21.70 -1.10 -0.58
CA ILE A 280 -22.33 -0.62 0.65
C ILE A 280 -22.05 -1.53 1.84
N ASN A 281 -22.02 -0.95 3.03
CA ASN A 281 -21.90 -1.66 4.29
C ASN A 281 -23.24 -2.30 4.69
N ARG A 282 -23.24 -3.04 5.82
CA ARG A 282 -24.45 -3.69 6.35
C ARG A 282 -25.56 -2.70 6.76
N ASN A 283 -25.24 -1.43 6.92
CA ASN A 283 -26.18 -0.34 7.22
C ASN A 283 -26.66 0.39 5.95
N GLN A 284 -26.38 -0.13 4.76
CA GLN A 284 -26.73 0.50 3.46
C GLN A 284 -25.99 1.81 3.18
N GLU A 285 -24.87 2.06 3.85
CA GLU A 285 -24.03 3.25 3.65
C GLU A 285 -22.86 2.94 2.71
N ILE A 286 -22.46 3.92 1.90
CA ILE A 286 -21.33 3.80 0.97
C ILE A 286 -20.03 3.60 1.75
N ILE A 287 -19.24 2.59 1.37
CA ILE A 287 -17.91 2.37 1.94
C ILE A 287 -16.89 3.29 1.24
N PRO A 288 -16.17 4.19 1.95
CA PRO A 288 -15.26 5.16 1.34
C PRO A 288 -14.12 4.54 0.52
N ILE A 289 -13.43 3.53 1.07
CA ILE A 289 -12.24 2.93 0.46
C ILE A 289 -12.52 1.46 0.11
N VAL A 290 -12.42 1.14 -1.18
CA VAL A 290 -12.56 -0.22 -1.70
C VAL A 290 -11.19 -0.71 -2.16
N HIS A 291 -10.73 -1.84 -1.63
CA HIS A 291 -9.44 -2.45 -1.96
C HIS A 291 -9.62 -3.85 -2.57
N GLN A 292 -8.76 -4.17 -3.53
CA GLN A 292 -8.76 -5.42 -4.31
C GLN A 292 -10.03 -5.62 -5.16
N HIS A 293 -10.63 -4.52 -5.64
CA HIS A 293 -11.79 -4.57 -6.54
C HIS A 293 -11.45 -5.29 -7.87
N ASP A 294 -10.19 -5.21 -8.31
CA ASP A 294 -9.68 -5.83 -9.54
C ASP A 294 -9.63 -7.37 -9.50
N ARG A 295 -10.01 -7.98 -8.37
CA ARG A 295 -10.23 -9.44 -8.26
C ARG A 295 -11.58 -9.87 -8.81
N HIS A 296 -12.46 -8.91 -9.08
CA HIS A 296 -13.82 -9.11 -9.57
C HIS A 296 -14.03 -8.36 -10.89
N PRO A 297 -14.13 -9.05 -12.04
CA PRO A 297 -14.38 -8.40 -13.33
C PRO A 297 -15.60 -7.48 -13.35
N GLU A 298 -16.65 -7.85 -12.60
CA GLU A 298 -17.89 -7.08 -12.44
C GLU A 298 -17.63 -5.72 -11.79
N LEU A 299 -16.72 -5.67 -10.81
CA LEU A 299 -16.38 -4.42 -10.13
C LEU A 299 -15.47 -3.53 -10.97
N ILE A 300 -14.62 -4.11 -11.83
CA ILE A 300 -13.82 -3.32 -12.78
C ILE A 300 -14.73 -2.51 -13.69
N GLN A 301 -15.75 -3.15 -14.28
CA GLN A 301 -16.70 -2.47 -15.16
C GLN A 301 -17.49 -1.37 -14.43
N LEU A 302 -17.89 -1.63 -13.18
CA LEU A 302 -18.55 -0.64 -12.33
C LEU A 302 -17.64 0.56 -12.05
N CYS A 303 -16.36 0.32 -11.76
CA CYS A 303 -15.38 1.37 -11.52
C CYS A 303 -15.19 2.25 -12.77
N ASP A 304 -15.06 1.62 -13.94
CA ASP A 304 -14.90 2.34 -15.22
C ASP A 304 -16.12 3.23 -15.52
N ASN A 305 -17.34 2.69 -15.35
CA ASN A 305 -18.57 3.47 -15.49
C ASN A 305 -18.62 4.67 -14.54
N TYR A 306 -18.20 4.49 -13.27
CA TYR A 306 -18.20 5.56 -12.28
C TYR A 306 -17.25 6.70 -12.63
N ILE A 307 -16.08 6.38 -13.18
CA ILE A 307 -15.12 7.40 -13.62
C ILE A 307 -15.41 7.96 -15.01
N GLY A 308 -16.35 7.36 -15.75
CA GLY A 308 -16.76 7.79 -17.09
C GLY A 308 -15.83 7.31 -18.20
N LYS A 309 -15.27 6.11 -18.05
CA LYS A 309 -14.57 5.35 -19.10
C LYS A 309 -15.51 4.37 -19.78
#